data_AF-A0A9K3GRD7-F1
#
_entry.id   AF-A0A9K3GRD7-F1
#
_cell.length_a   1.000
_cell.length_b   1.000
_cell.length_c   1.000
_cell.angle_alpha   90.00
_cell.angle_beta   90.00
_cell.angle_gamma   90.00
#
_symmetry.space_group_name_H-M   'P 1'
#
loop_
_entity.id
_entity.type
_entity.pdbx_description
1 polymer ?
#
loop_
_entity_poly.entity_id
_entity_poly.type
_entity_poly.pdbx_seq_one_letter_code
_entity_poly.pdbx_strand_id
1 'polypeptide(L)'
;VARFYIAEIILAIEAMHDCDIVYRDVKPENVLLFSDGHVKITDFGLSKLGISSVGGAMQGSVASTFCGTPEYIAPEILIGIGHGKSVDM
;
A
#
# COMPACT_ATOMS: atom_id res chain seq x y z
N VAL A 1 -8.82 -4.07 21.16
CA VAL A 1 -9.08 -2.85 20.37
C VAL A 1 -8.08 -2.71 19.22
N ALA A 2 -6.76 -2.60 19.45
CA ALA A 2 -5.76 -2.50 18.37
C ALA A 2 -5.87 -3.60 17.29
N ARG A 3 -6.07 -4.87 17.70
CA ARG A 3 -6.27 -6.01 16.77
C ARG A 3 -7.43 -5.84 15.79
N PHE A 4 -8.49 -5.12 16.18
CA PHE A 4 -9.65 -4.88 15.32
C PHE A 4 -9.28 -3.92 14.19
N TYR A 5 -8.69 -2.77 14.53
CA TYR A 5 -8.28 -1.78 13.54
C TYR A 5 -7.16 -2.27 12.61
N ILE A 6 -6.21 -3.06 13.12
CA ILE A 6 -5.20 -3.70 12.27
C ILE A 6 -5.85 -4.63 11.24
N ALA A 7 -6.87 -5.39 11.63
CA ALA A 7 -7.58 -6.26 10.69
C ALA A 7 -8.31 -5.45 9.61
N GLU A 8 -8.95 -4.32 9.95
CA GLU A 8 -9.58 -3.44 8.97
C GLU A 8 -8.58 -2.82 7.99
N ILE A 9 -7.39 -2.42 8.47
CA ILE A 9 -6.31 -1.90 7.62
C ILE A 9 -5.84 -2.96 6.63
N ILE A 10 -5.61 -4.20 7.11
CA ILE A 10 -5.19 -5.32 6.25
C ILE A 10 -6.24 -5.59 5.18
N LEU A 11 -7.53 -5.66 5.54
CA LEU A 11 -8.62 -5.88 4.59
C LEU A 11 -8.71 -4.76 3.54
N ALA A 12 -8.49 -3.51 3.94
CA ALA A 12 -8.48 -2.39 3.00
C ALA A 12 -7.30 -2.46 2.01
N ILE A 13 -6.10 -2.83 2.48
CA ILE A 13 -4.92 -3.00 1.63
C ILE A 13 -5.11 -4.18 0.67
N GLU A 14 -5.63 -5.31 1.15
CA GLU A 14 -5.94 -6.49 0.33
C GLU A 14 -6.95 -6.14 -0.78
N ALA A 15 -8.00 -5.37 -0.46
CA ALA A 15 -8.96 -4.91 -1.45
C ALA A 15 -8.35 -3.98 -2.52
N MET A 16 -7.37 -3.14 -2.14
CA MET A 16 -6.62 -2.31 -3.10
C MET A 16 -5.76 -3.18 -4.00
N HIS A 17 -5.08 -4.17 -3.41
CA HIS A 17 -4.25 -5.12 -4.13
C HIS A 17 -5.06 -5.94 -5.13
N ASP A 18 -6.27 -6.37 -4.78
CA ASP A 18 -7.19 -7.04 -5.72
C ASP A 18 -7.59 -6.14 -6.90
N CYS A 19 -7.54 -4.82 -6.73
CA CYS A 19 -7.78 -3.83 -7.78
C CYS A 19 -6.49 -3.41 -8.53
N ASP A 20 -5.38 -4.12 -8.35
CA ASP A 20 -4.05 -3.77 -8.90
C ASP A 20 -3.57 -2.36 -8.50
N ILE A 21 -3.94 -1.91 -7.30
CA ILE A 21 -3.48 -0.68 -6.65
C ILE A 21 -2.47 -1.04 -5.57
N VAL A 22 -1.29 -0.41 -5.57
CA VAL A 22 -0.31 -0.47 -4.48
C VAL A 22 -0.33 0.88 -3.74
N TYR A 23 -0.48 0.88 -2.42
CA TYR A 23 -0.75 2.08 -1.63
C TYR A 23 0.52 2.90 -1.33
N ARG A 24 1.60 2.23 -0.89
CA ARG A 24 2.98 2.74 -0.72
C ARG A 24 3.21 3.80 0.37
N ASP A 25 2.23 4.10 1.22
CA ASP A 25 2.40 5.04 2.34
C ASP A 25 1.59 4.61 3.58
N VAL A 26 1.66 3.32 3.91
CA VAL A 26 0.99 2.76 5.11
C VAL A 26 1.60 3.39 6.36
N LYS A 27 0.82 4.27 7.01
CA LYS A 27 1.21 4.92 8.27
C LYS A 27 -0.02 5.34 9.07
N PRO A 28 0.05 5.43 10.42
CA PRO A 28 -1.09 5.79 11.25
C PRO A 28 -1.73 7.13 10.88
N GLU A 29 -0.94 8.08 10.38
CA GLU A 29 -1.40 9.42 9.98
C GLU A 29 -2.39 9.38 8.81
N ASN A 30 -2.33 8.34 7.97
CA ASN A 30 -3.23 8.14 6.84
C ASN A 30 -4.40 7.18 7.15
N VAL A 31 -4.59 6.79 8.42
CA VAL A 31 -5.70 5.95 8.86
C VAL A 31 -6.67 6.79 9.69
N LEU A 32 -7.82 7.12 9.13
CA LEU A 32 -8.82 7.96 9.77
C LEU A 32 -9.90 7.12 10.45
N LEU A 33 -10.16 7.39 11.73
CA LEU A 33 -11.30 6.80 12.46
C LEU A 33 -12.57 7.61 12.20
N PHE A 34 -13.62 6.95 11.71
CA PHE A 34 -14.92 7.55 11.49
C PHE A 34 -15.81 7.47 12.73
N SER A 35 -16.88 8.27 12.75
CA SER A 35 -17.84 8.35 13.88
C SER A 35 -18.61 7.06 14.13
N ASP A 36 -18.64 6.16 13.15
CA ASP A 36 -19.21 4.81 13.25
C ASP A 36 -18.24 3.80 13.91
N GLY A 37 -17.02 4.23 14.22
CA GLY A 37 -16.01 3.41 14.88
C GLY A 37 -15.14 2.59 13.93
N HIS A 38 -15.24 2.78 12.62
CA HIS A 38 -14.44 2.08 11.60
C HIS A 38 -13.30 2.95 11.05
N VAL A 39 -12.20 2.31 10.63
CA VAL A 39 -11.08 3.03 9.99
C VAL A 39 -11.23 3.11 8.47
N LYS A 40 -10.71 4.18 7.89
CA LYS A 40 -10.57 4.34 6.43
C LYS A 40 -9.18 4.85 6.07
N ILE A 41 -8.61 4.27 5.02
CA ILE A 41 -7.33 4.72 4.45
C ILE A 41 -7.58 5.97 3.60
N THR A 42 -6.74 6.99 3.77
CA THR A 42 -6.76 8.24 3.00
C THR A 42 -5.43 8.44 2.26
N ASP A 43 -5.28 9.55 1.54
CA ASP A 43 -4.06 9.97 0.86
C ASP A 43 -3.45 8.94 -0.10
N PHE A 44 -4.01 8.90 -1.30
CA PHE A 44 -3.53 8.06 -2.40
C PHE A 44 -2.50 8.77 -3.28
N GLY A 45 -1.91 9.89 -2.82
CA GLY A 45 -0.97 10.69 -3.60
C GLY A 45 0.28 9.93 -4.02
N LEU A 46 0.63 8.88 -3.28
CA LEU A 46 1.75 7.98 -3.56
C LEU A 46 1.31 6.61 -4.10
N SER A 47 0.02 6.38 -4.33
CA SER A 47 -0.45 5.08 -4.83
C SER A 47 -0.10 4.84 -6.29
N LYS A 48 0.01 3.57 -6.71
CA LYS A 48 0.36 3.18 -8.07
C LYS A 48 -0.62 2.13 -8.61
N LEU A 49 -1.12 2.37 -9.81
CA LEU A 49 -2.02 1.47 -10.55
C LEU A 49 -1.26 0.56 -11.50
N GLY A 50 -1.83 -0.62 -11.80
CA GLY A 50 -1.39 -1.50 -12.87
C GLY A 50 -0.17 -2.34 -12.53
N ILE A 51 0.07 -2.59 -11.24
CA ILE A 51 1.09 -3.53 -10.76
C ILE A 51 0.40 -4.89 -10.60
N SER A 52 0.40 -5.68 -11.67
CA SER A 52 -0.25 -7.00 -11.69
C SER A 52 0.79 -8.12 -11.49
N SER A 53 0.47 -9.11 -10.66
CA SER A 53 1.38 -10.21 -10.28
C SER A 53 1.30 -11.44 -11.20
N VAL A 54 0.45 -11.43 -12.23
CA VAL A 54 0.16 -12.60 -13.07
C VAL A 54 1.01 -12.60 -14.35
N GLY A 55 1.67 -13.72 -14.60
CA GLY A 55 2.77 -13.86 -15.54
C GLY A 55 2.45 -13.63 -17.02
N GLY A 56 3.53 -13.35 -17.76
CA GLY A 56 3.54 -13.34 -19.22
C GLY A 56 3.59 -11.93 -19.81
N ALA A 57 4.80 -11.43 -20.01
CA ALA A 57 5.18 -10.41 -21.00
C ALA A 57 4.16 -9.27 -21.26
N MET A 58 4.36 -8.13 -20.58
CA MET A 58 4.47 -6.76 -21.15
C MET A 58 4.12 -5.72 -20.07
N GLN A 59 5.13 -4.92 -19.68
CA GLN A 59 4.94 -3.57 -19.14
C GLN A 59 4.15 -3.36 -17.82
N GLY A 60 4.20 -4.28 -16.84
CA GLY A 60 3.84 -3.94 -15.47
C GLY A 60 4.91 -3.02 -14.88
N SER A 61 4.63 -1.72 -14.76
CA SER A 61 5.60 -0.72 -14.31
C SER A 61 5.96 -0.96 -12.85
N VAL A 62 7.02 -1.74 -12.60
CA VAL A 62 7.59 -1.90 -11.26
C VAL A 62 7.88 -0.50 -10.72
N ALA A 63 7.33 -0.18 -9.56
CA ALA A 63 7.54 1.12 -8.94
C ALA A 63 9.00 1.19 -8.44
N SER A 64 9.86 1.88 -9.20
CA SER A 64 11.27 2.12 -8.83
C SER A 64 11.51 3.50 -8.23
N THR A 65 10.44 4.28 -8.00
CA THR A 65 10.52 5.62 -7.43
C THR A 65 10.61 5.54 -5.91
N PHE A 66 11.59 6.24 -5.35
CA PHE A 66 11.69 6.48 -3.91
C PHE A 66 10.52 7.37 -3.45
N CYS A 67 9.58 6.80 -2.71
CA CYS A 67 8.45 7.51 -2.12
C CYS A 67 7.95 6.80 -0.86
N GLY A 68 7.28 7.55 0.01
CA GLY A 68 6.73 7.08 1.28
C GLY A 68 7.29 7.90 2.45
N THR A 69 6.87 7.55 3.66
CA THR A 69 7.37 8.16 4.90
C THR A 69 8.56 7.35 5.43
N PRO A 70 9.78 7.93 5.59
CA PRO A 70 11.02 7.17 5.82
C PRO A 70 10.99 6.17 6.97
N GLU A 71 10.22 6.42 8.02
CA GLU A 71 10.11 5.50 9.17
C GLU A 71 9.30 4.24 8.88
N TYR A 72 8.52 4.22 7.79
CA TYR A 72 7.57 3.15 7.43
C TYR A 72 7.86 2.53 6.05
N ILE A 73 8.96 2.93 5.40
CA ILE A 73 9.34 2.43 4.07
C ILE A 73 10.09 1.09 4.20
N ALA A 74 9.72 0.12 3.36
CA ALA A 74 10.45 -1.15 3.22
C ALA A 74 11.86 -0.94 2.62
N PRO A 75 12.90 -1.67 3.07
CA PRO A 75 14.30 -1.41 2.69
C PRO A 75 14.54 -1.47 1.18
N GLU A 76 13.81 -2.30 0.47
CA GLU A 76 13.90 -2.44 -0.98
C GLU A 76 13.49 -1.15 -1.72
N ILE A 77 12.47 -0.41 -1.23
CA ILE A 77 12.07 0.90 -1.77
C ILE A 77 13.20 1.93 -1.62
N LEU A 78 13.96 1.88 -0.52
CA LEU A 78 15.11 2.75 -0.30
C LEU A 78 16.23 2.51 -1.33
N ILE A 79 16.35 1.27 -1.81
CA ILE A 79 17.39 0.83 -2.75
C ILE A 79 16.94 1.03 -4.21
N GLY A 80 15.67 1.36 -4.45
CA GLY A 80 15.14 1.61 -5.79
C GLY A 80 15.02 0.35 -6.65
N ILE A 81 14.90 -0.82 -5.99
CA ILE A 81 14.61 -2.09 -6.68
C ILE A 81 13.19 -2.02 -7.28
N GLY A 82 12.82 -2.91 -8.19
CA GLY A 82 11.43 -2.98 -8.64
C GLY A 82 10.54 -3.59 -7.56
N HIS A 83 9.49 -2.88 -7.12
CA HIS A 83 8.57 -3.37 -6.08
C HIS A 83 7.15 -3.61 -6.56
N GLY A 84 6.53 -4.63 -5.98
CA GLY A 84 5.14 -5.02 -6.21
C GLY A 84 4.25 -4.77 -4.99
N LYS A 85 3.11 -5.47 -4.94
CA LYS A 85 2.14 -5.40 -3.83
C LYS A 85 2.72 -5.74 -2.45
N SER A 86 3.83 -6.48 -2.40
CA SER A 86 4.45 -6.92 -1.15
C SER A 86 4.96 -5.81 -0.23
N VAL A 87 5.08 -4.58 -0.73
CA VAL A 87 5.57 -3.45 0.10
C VAL A 87 4.54 -2.88 1.06
N ASP A 88 3.27 -3.23 0.90
CA ASP A 88 2.19 -2.79 1.79
C ASP A 88 1.84 -3.85 2.85
N MET A 89 2.58 -4.96 2.94
CA MET A 89 2.32 -6.12 3.80
C MET A 89 3.36 -6.30 4.91
#